data_AF-A0A7X7MCD3-F1
#
_entry.id   AF-A0A7X7MCD3-F1
#
_cell.length_a   1.000
_cell.length_b   1.000
_cell.length_c   1.000
_cell.angle_alpha   90.00
_cell.angle_beta   90.00
_cell.angle_gamma   90.00
#
_symmetry.space_group_name_H-M   'P 1'
#
loop_
_entity.id
_entity.type
_entity.pdbx_description
1 polymer ?
#
loop_
_entity_poly.entity_id
_entity_poly.type
_entity_poly.pdbx_seq_one_letter_code
_entity_poly.pdbx_strand_id
1 'polypeptide(L)'
;TALVVGVVVALGVLVQWRRALAAWRGVLAALLLAVAGGALLAAWQQATVGDALMPGHVIGMRRNGRMGFVRFTDTRAHTPAIAWDHTLARMRAVNDRLLGWPLPALALVLWPFLFRRARATDLWLLAGWLALLATYAFYWYYEEYWPARYTTAGIPLLLILAARGWELLHSAAGVTGQAARLARPAARAALAAGLVYAALVAWPWEWERLGCHPGDLEHVLPKALKAFKIDRGIVFMRYTGRILTRGDAFNDFYAAGFIRNALHMDGPLVFARNQRKGNAQLMRDLSRGPFYLYTFHRGTHQATIDQYVREGDSWQFKRLGQYPSNISRRAGTACRRE
;
A
#
# COMPACT_ATOMS: atom_id res chain seq x y z
N THR A 1 -5.29 -2.43 -11.40
CA THR A 1 -5.10 -0.99 -11.64
C THR A 1 -4.73 -0.65 -13.07
N ALA A 2 -3.54 -1.03 -13.57
CA ALA A 2 -3.03 -0.58 -14.87
C ALA A 2 -3.97 -0.90 -16.05
N LEU A 3 -4.55 -2.10 -16.09
CA LEU A 3 -5.53 -2.49 -17.11
C LEU A 3 -6.77 -1.57 -17.10
N VAL A 4 -7.33 -1.29 -15.93
CA VAL A 4 -8.52 -0.44 -15.79
C VAL A 4 -8.25 0.98 -16.29
N VAL A 5 -7.14 1.58 -15.85
CA VAL A 5 -6.74 2.92 -16.31
C VAL A 5 -6.42 2.90 -17.81
N GLY A 6 -5.71 1.87 -18.29
CA GLY A 6 -5.34 1.72 -19.70
C GLY A 6 -6.56 1.63 -20.61
N VAL A 7 -7.58 0.86 -20.23
CA VAL A 7 -8.84 0.78 -20.97
C VAL A 7 -9.53 2.14 -21.03
N VAL A 8 -9.65 2.84 -19.90
CA VAL A 8 -10.24 4.18 -19.89
C VAL A 8 -9.42 5.14 -20.75
N VAL A 9 -8.09 5.11 -20.65
CA VAL A 9 -7.21 5.96 -21.46
C VAL A 9 -7.37 5.69 -22.96
N ALA A 10 -7.46 4.42 -23.35
CA ALA A 10 -7.70 4.02 -24.73
C ALA A 10 -9.05 4.53 -25.28
N LEU A 11 -10.11 4.52 -24.46
CA LEU A 11 -11.39 5.12 -24.84
C LEU A 11 -11.26 6.63 -25.12
N GLY A 12 -10.34 7.33 -24.44
CA GLY A 12 -10.06 8.74 -24.69
C GLY A 12 -9.51 9.03 -26.08
N VAL A 13 -8.70 8.10 -26.62
CA VAL A 13 -8.20 8.17 -28.00
C VAL A 13 -9.37 8.12 -28.99
N LEU A 14 -10.38 7.29 -28.72
CA LEU A 14 -11.58 7.20 -29.55
C LEU A 14 -12.45 8.46 -29.43
N VAL A 15 -12.66 8.97 -28.21
CA VAL A 15 -13.42 10.20 -27.96
C VAL A 15 -12.79 11.42 -28.65
N GLN A 16 -11.46 11.46 -28.73
CA GLN A 16 -10.70 12.57 -29.32
C GLN A 16 -10.01 12.19 -30.64
N TRP A 17 -10.60 11.29 -31.43
CA TRP A 17 -9.94 10.66 -32.58
C TRP A 17 -9.26 11.64 -33.55
N ARG A 18 -9.88 12.79 -33.84
CA ARG A 18 -9.28 13.81 -34.73
C ARG A 18 -7.97 14.38 -34.16
N ARG A 19 -7.95 14.66 -32.85
CA ARG A 19 -6.75 15.14 -32.16
C ARG A 19 -5.71 14.02 -32.01
N ALA A 20 -6.17 12.80 -31.77
CA ALA A 20 -5.31 11.63 -31.72
C ALA A 20 -4.61 11.38 -33.06
N LEU A 21 -5.31 11.54 -34.20
CA LEU A 21 -4.70 11.48 -35.53
C LEU A 21 -3.69 12.61 -35.77
N ALA A 22 -4.01 13.84 -35.35
CA ALA A 22 -3.05 14.94 -35.44
C ALA A 22 -1.79 14.70 -34.58
N ALA A 23 -1.96 14.01 -33.44
CA ALA A 23 -0.89 13.62 -32.53
C ALA A 23 -0.43 12.16 -32.71
N TRP A 24 -0.55 11.60 -33.92
CA TRP A 24 -0.34 10.15 -34.17
C TRP A 24 1.01 9.63 -33.69
N ARG A 25 2.08 10.44 -33.76
CA ARG A 25 3.40 10.07 -33.24
C ARG A 25 3.37 9.82 -31.73
N GLY A 26 2.67 10.67 -30.99
CA GLY A 26 2.49 10.51 -29.55
C GLY A 26 1.64 9.30 -29.21
N VAL A 27 0.57 9.05 -29.98
CA VAL A 27 -0.26 7.85 -29.83
C VAL A 27 0.55 6.58 -30.11
N LEU A 28 1.35 6.57 -31.18
CA LEU A 28 2.22 5.46 -31.52
C LEU A 28 3.28 5.22 -30.44
N ALA A 29 3.92 6.28 -29.93
CA ALA A 29 4.87 6.16 -28.82
C ALA A 29 4.21 5.58 -27.56
N ALA A 30 3.00 6.04 -27.19
CA ALA A 30 2.23 5.50 -26.08
C ALA A 30 1.87 4.02 -26.28
N LEU A 31 1.48 3.62 -27.49
CA LEU A 31 1.20 2.23 -27.84
C LEU A 31 2.46 1.36 -27.72
N LEU A 32 3.59 1.81 -28.26
CA LEU A 32 4.87 1.10 -28.15
C LEU A 32 5.29 0.92 -26.70
N LEU A 33 5.14 1.96 -25.86
CA LEU A 33 5.42 1.87 -24.43
C LEU A 33 4.46 0.91 -23.71
N ALA A 34 3.18 0.92 -24.07
CA ALA A 34 2.19 0.00 -23.50
C ALA A 34 2.49 -1.47 -23.86
N VAL A 35 2.85 -1.73 -25.13
CA VAL A 35 3.26 -3.06 -25.61
C VAL A 35 4.55 -3.49 -24.91
N ALA A 36 5.56 -2.63 -24.85
CA ALA A 36 6.82 -2.93 -24.17
C ALA A 36 6.61 -3.22 -22.67
N GLY A 37 5.78 -2.42 -21.99
CA GLY A 37 5.42 -2.64 -20.59
C GLY A 37 4.64 -3.94 -20.37
N GLY A 38 3.70 -4.26 -21.27
CA GLY A 38 2.95 -5.51 -21.25
C GLY A 38 3.84 -6.73 -21.48
N ALA A 39 4.74 -6.65 -22.46
CA ALA A 39 5.73 -7.69 -22.76
C ALA A 39 6.71 -7.90 -21.59
N LEU A 40 7.19 -6.82 -20.97
CA LEU A 40 8.05 -6.91 -19.79
C LEU A 40 7.33 -7.56 -18.61
N LEU A 41 6.07 -7.20 -18.38
CA LEU A 41 5.25 -7.82 -17.34
C LEU A 41 5.01 -9.31 -17.61
N ALA A 42 4.69 -9.67 -18.86
CA ALA A 42 4.49 -11.06 -19.28
C ALA A 42 5.77 -11.88 -19.12
N ALA A 43 6.92 -11.33 -19.53
CA ALA A 43 8.23 -11.96 -19.37
C ALA A 43 8.59 -12.14 -17.89
N TRP A 44 8.33 -11.13 -17.05
CA TRP A 44 8.51 -11.22 -15.60
C TRP A 44 7.61 -12.30 -14.98
N GLN A 45 6.33 -12.36 -15.36
CA GLN A 45 5.42 -13.40 -14.91
C GLN A 45 5.89 -14.78 -15.36
N GLN A 46 6.28 -14.95 -16.62
CA GLN A 46 6.85 -16.21 -17.11
C GLN A 46 8.09 -16.63 -16.31
N ALA A 47 9.00 -15.70 -16.03
CA ALA A 47 10.24 -15.98 -15.30
C ALA A 47 10.02 -16.32 -13.82
N THR A 48 9.01 -15.73 -13.18
CA THR A 48 8.78 -15.88 -11.73
C THR A 48 7.71 -16.90 -11.37
N VAL A 49 6.76 -17.13 -12.26
CA VAL A 49 5.57 -17.96 -12.05
C VAL A 49 5.56 -19.18 -12.96
N GLY A 50 6.21 -19.10 -14.13
CA GLY A 50 6.09 -20.10 -15.20
C GLY A 50 4.86 -19.91 -16.09
N ASP A 51 4.06 -18.85 -15.87
CA ASP A 51 2.88 -18.51 -16.66
C ASP A 51 2.80 -16.99 -16.86
N ALA A 52 2.92 -16.53 -18.11
CA ALA A 52 2.89 -15.13 -18.52
C ALA A 52 1.55 -14.41 -18.29
N LEU A 53 0.45 -15.16 -18.16
CA LEU A 53 -0.90 -14.63 -18.02
C LEU A 53 -1.44 -14.74 -16.60
N MET A 54 -0.79 -15.49 -15.72
CA MET A 54 -1.23 -15.68 -14.34
C MET A 54 -0.80 -14.52 -13.44
N PRO A 55 -1.73 -13.65 -13.01
CA PRO A 55 -1.38 -12.51 -12.19
C PRO A 55 -0.83 -12.97 -10.83
N GLY A 56 0.28 -12.40 -10.39
CA GLY A 56 0.93 -12.81 -9.13
C GLY A 56 0.02 -12.76 -7.89
N HIS A 57 -0.99 -11.89 -7.87
CA HIS A 57 -1.96 -11.86 -6.77
C HIS A 57 -2.82 -13.12 -6.68
N VAL A 58 -3.09 -13.81 -7.80
CA VAL A 58 -3.82 -15.09 -7.81
C VAL A 58 -3.01 -16.16 -7.10
N ILE A 59 -1.69 -16.18 -7.32
CA ILE A 59 -0.77 -17.12 -6.67
C ILE A 59 -0.64 -16.80 -5.19
N GLY A 60 -0.42 -15.52 -4.86
CA GLY A 60 -0.22 -15.06 -3.49
C GLY A 60 -1.47 -15.23 -2.63
N MET A 61 -2.65 -14.91 -3.18
CA MET A 61 -3.91 -14.94 -2.42
C MET A 61 -4.68 -16.24 -2.54
N ARG A 62 -4.38 -17.08 -3.55
CA ARG A 62 -5.07 -18.35 -3.82
C ARG A 62 -6.59 -18.20 -3.73
N ARG A 63 -7.25 -19.07 -2.96
CA ARG A 63 -8.71 -19.06 -2.73
C ARG A 63 -9.25 -17.76 -2.11
N ASN A 64 -8.38 -16.94 -1.52
CA ASN A 64 -8.74 -15.67 -0.90
C ASN A 64 -8.69 -14.50 -1.88
N GLY A 65 -8.16 -14.66 -3.10
CA GLY A 65 -8.06 -13.58 -4.11
C GLY A 65 -9.38 -13.24 -4.82
N ARG A 66 -10.54 -13.51 -4.21
CA ARG A 66 -11.84 -13.39 -4.87
C ARG A 66 -12.29 -11.93 -4.98
N MET A 67 -12.79 -11.55 -6.15
CA MET A 67 -13.54 -10.30 -6.36
C MET A 67 -15.03 -10.53 -6.04
N GLY A 68 -15.72 -9.48 -5.64
CA GLY A 68 -17.16 -9.47 -5.38
C GLY A 68 -17.53 -9.58 -3.90
N PHE A 69 -18.83 -9.61 -3.64
CA PHE A 69 -19.39 -9.72 -2.29
C PHE A 69 -19.42 -11.19 -1.88
N VAL A 70 -18.46 -11.60 -1.06
CA VAL A 70 -18.28 -13.01 -0.69
C VAL A 70 -18.04 -13.16 0.82
N ARG A 71 -18.51 -14.28 1.37
CA ARG A 71 -18.20 -14.70 2.74
C ARG A 71 -16.94 -15.58 2.72
N PHE A 72 -15.93 -15.21 3.51
CA PHE A 72 -14.65 -15.91 3.62
C PHE A 72 -14.61 -16.84 4.83
N THR A 73 -15.15 -16.38 5.96
CA THR A 73 -15.26 -17.14 7.21
C THR A 73 -16.57 -16.79 7.88
N ASP A 74 -16.90 -17.46 8.99
CA ASP A 74 -18.11 -17.14 9.74
C ASP A 74 -18.14 -15.69 10.25
N THR A 75 -16.96 -15.11 10.45
CA THR A 75 -16.75 -13.75 10.95
C THR A 75 -16.28 -12.74 9.90
N ARG A 76 -16.07 -13.16 8.64
CA ARG A 76 -15.52 -12.31 7.58
C ARG A 76 -16.33 -12.41 6.31
N ALA A 77 -16.94 -11.29 5.92
CA ALA A 77 -17.61 -11.14 4.64
C ALA A 77 -17.26 -9.78 4.02
N HIS A 78 -17.26 -9.72 2.69
CA HIS A 78 -17.28 -8.48 1.95
C HIS A 78 -18.72 -8.22 1.50
N THR A 79 -19.30 -7.11 1.94
CA THR A 79 -20.70 -6.75 1.67
C THR A 79 -20.77 -5.42 0.91
N PRO A 80 -21.92 -5.09 0.29
CA PRO A 80 -22.10 -3.78 -0.34
C PRO A 80 -21.87 -2.60 0.62
N ALA A 81 -22.28 -2.73 1.88
CA ALA A 81 -22.04 -1.71 2.91
C ALA A 81 -20.55 -1.53 3.18
N ILE A 82 -19.80 -2.62 3.36
CA ILE A 82 -18.35 -2.59 3.55
C ILE A 82 -17.65 -1.98 2.32
N ALA A 83 -18.08 -2.35 1.12
CA ALA A 83 -17.56 -1.79 -0.12
C ALA A 83 -17.79 -0.28 -0.23
N TRP A 84 -18.96 0.20 0.19
CA TRP A 84 -19.27 1.62 0.25
C TRP A 84 -18.36 2.36 1.24
N ASP A 85 -18.22 1.84 2.46
CA ASP A 85 -17.36 2.42 3.49
C ASP A 85 -15.90 2.49 3.04
N HIS A 86 -15.38 1.40 2.45
CA HIS A 86 -14.03 1.38 1.86
C HIS A 86 -13.89 2.41 0.73
N THR A 87 -14.90 2.55 -0.12
CA THR A 87 -14.88 3.52 -1.23
C THR A 87 -14.86 4.94 -0.71
N LEU A 88 -15.70 5.28 0.28
CA LEU A 88 -15.69 6.59 0.92
C LEU A 88 -14.37 6.87 1.62
N ALA A 89 -13.79 5.89 2.32
CA ALA A 89 -12.50 6.04 2.96
C ALA A 89 -11.38 6.32 1.95
N ARG A 90 -11.41 5.68 0.77
CA ARG A 90 -10.48 5.99 -0.33
C ARG A 90 -10.70 7.40 -0.89
N MET A 91 -11.95 7.81 -1.08
CA MET A 91 -12.26 9.17 -1.56
C MET A 91 -11.77 10.24 -0.59
N ARG A 92 -11.99 10.05 0.72
CA ARG A 92 -11.47 10.94 1.77
C ARG A 92 -9.94 10.99 1.74
N ALA A 93 -9.29 9.83 1.68
CA ALA A 93 -7.83 9.76 1.59
C ALA A 93 -7.28 10.52 0.38
N VAL A 94 -7.90 10.41 -0.79
CA VAL A 94 -7.52 11.19 -1.98
C VAL A 94 -7.81 12.68 -1.77
N ASN A 95 -8.98 13.02 -1.25
CA ASN A 95 -9.39 14.41 -0.99
C ASN A 95 -8.38 15.15 -0.08
N ASP A 96 -7.91 14.48 0.95
CA ASP A 96 -7.07 15.08 1.99
C ASP A 96 -5.59 15.11 1.56
N ARG A 97 -5.16 14.19 0.69
CA ARG A 97 -3.74 14.00 0.35
C ARG A 97 -3.33 14.42 -1.06
N LEU A 98 -4.26 14.53 -2.02
CA LEU A 98 -3.93 14.72 -3.45
C LEU A 98 -3.06 15.97 -3.70
N LEU A 99 -3.36 17.08 -3.02
CA LEU A 99 -2.59 18.33 -3.16
C LEU A 99 -1.60 18.54 -2.02
N GLY A 100 -1.72 17.79 -0.93
CA GLY A 100 -0.95 18.02 0.31
C GLY A 100 -1.26 19.38 0.94
N TRP A 101 -2.44 19.95 0.68
CA TRP A 101 -2.90 21.25 1.18
C TRP A 101 -4.01 21.04 2.20
N PRO A 102 -4.31 22.03 3.06
CA PRO A 102 -5.46 21.94 3.98
C PRO A 102 -6.82 22.01 3.28
N LEU A 103 -6.86 22.29 1.96
CA LEU A 103 -8.09 22.42 1.19
C LEU A 103 -8.51 21.08 0.56
N PRO A 104 -9.81 20.72 0.60
CA PRO A 104 -10.34 19.51 -0.04
C PRO A 104 -10.02 19.48 -1.54
N ALA A 105 -9.13 18.58 -1.95
CA ALA A 105 -8.70 18.51 -3.35
C ALA A 105 -9.84 18.14 -4.30
N LEU A 106 -10.81 17.34 -3.84
CA LEU A 106 -11.95 16.95 -4.67
C LEU A 106 -12.88 18.13 -4.98
N ALA A 107 -12.88 19.20 -4.18
CA ALA A 107 -13.65 20.40 -4.50
C ALA A 107 -13.16 21.04 -5.81
N LEU A 108 -11.83 21.10 -6.01
CA LEU A 108 -11.24 21.60 -7.26
C LEU A 108 -11.46 20.61 -8.41
N VAL A 109 -11.27 19.30 -8.17
CA VAL A 109 -11.52 18.26 -9.19
C VAL A 109 -12.95 18.30 -9.71
N LEU A 110 -13.93 18.48 -8.80
CA LEU A 110 -15.35 18.44 -9.13
C LEU A 110 -15.90 19.80 -9.60
N TRP A 111 -15.13 20.88 -9.47
CA TRP A 111 -15.55 22.23 -9.84
C TRP A 111 -16.15 22.34 -11.26
N PRO A 112 -15.53 21.78 -12.32
CA PRO A 112 -16.13 21.84 -13.66
C PRO A 112 -17.53 21.23 -13.72
N PHE A 113 -17.79 20.18 -12.93
CA PHE A 113 -19.06 19.44 -12.93
C PHE A 113 -20.13 20.14 -12.11
N LEU A 114 -19.76 20.64 -10.92
CA LEU A 114 -20.67 21.35 -10.01
C LEU A 114 -21.28 22.60 -10.67
N PHE A 115 -20.49 23.28 -11.52
CA PHE A 115 -20.93 24.49 -12.23
C PHE A 115 -21.34 24.25 -13.69
N ARG A 116 -21.55 22.99 -14.09
CA ARG A 116 -21.98 22.60 -15.45
C ARG A 116 -21.08 23.18 -16.56
N ARG A 117 -19.78 23.28 -16.29
CA ARG A 117 -18.73 23.72 -17.24
C ARG A 117 -17.82 22.56 -17.69
N ALA A 118 -18.15 21.34 -17.29
CA ALA A 118 -17.41 20.14 -17.66
C ALA A 118 -17.49 19.85 -19.16
N ARG A 119 -16.35 19.49 -19.74
CA ARG A 119 -16.23 19.01 -21.11
C ARG A 119 -16.23 17.48 -21.14
N ALA A 120 -16.40 16.89 -22.32
CA ALA A 120 -16.23 15.45 -22.52
C ALA A 120 -14.86 14.94 -22.06
N THR A 121 -13.80 15.75 -22.20
CA THR A 121 -12.46 15.44 -21.66
C THR A 121 -12.44 15.35 -20.14
N ASP A 122 -13.18 16.23 -19.47
CA ASP A 122 -13.19 16.28 -18.00
C ASP A 122 -13.90 15.03 -17.48
N LEU A 123 -15.04 14.67 -18.08
CA LEU A 123 -15.76 13.41 -17.81
C LEU A 123 -14.86 12.19 -18.02
N TRP A 124 -14.10 12.16 -19.11
CA TRP A 124 -13.17 11.07 -19.40
C TRP A 124 -12.05 10.93 -18.35
N LEU A 125 -11.43 12.05 -17.94
CA LEU A 125 -10.42 12.06 -16.88
C LEU A 125 -11.01 11.55 -15.55
N LEU A 126 -12.22 11.97 -15.20
CA LEU A 126 -12.89 11.56 -13.97
C LEU A 126 -13.28 10.07 -14.02
N ALA A 127 -13.73 9.59 -15.18
CA ALA A 127 -14.10 8.19 -15.41
C ALA A 127 -12.95 7.23 -15.09
N GLY A 128 -11.70 7.62 -15.33
CA GLY A 128 -10.52 6.79 -15.00
C GLY A 128 -10.42 6.50 -13.51
N TRP A 129 -10.62 7.53 -12.68
CA TRP A 129 -10.60 7.36 -11.22
C TRP A 129 -11.86 6.67 -10.69
N LEU A 130 -13.04 6.99 -11.24
CA LEU A 130 -14.29 6.31 -10.88
C LEU A 130 -14.26 4.81 -11.22
N ALA A 131 -13.67 4.43 -12.35
CA ALA A 131 -13.49 3.02 -12.72
C ALA A 131 -12.58 2.27 -11.75
N LEU A 132 -11.53 2.94 -11.24
CA LEU A 132 -10.69 2.39 -10.18
C LEU A 132 -11.48 2.22 -8.89
N LEU A 133 -12.22 3.25 -8.44
CA LEU A 133 -13.07 3.15 -7.25
C LEU A 133 -14.07 2.00 -7.38
N ALA A 134 -14.76 1.90 -8.52
CA ALA A 134 -15.70 0.81 -8.79
C ALA A 134 -15.01 -0.57 -8.73
N THR A 135 -13.87 -0.73 -9.40
CA THR A 135 -13.12 -2.00 -9.39
C THR A 135 -12.74 -2.41 -7.96
N TYR A 136 -12.21 -1.46 -7.18
CA TYR A 136 -11.74 -1.72 -5.82
C TYR A 136 -12.86 -1.72 -4.77
N ALA A 137 -14.08 -1.30 -5.12
CA ALA A 137 -15.27 -1.55 -4.31
C ALA A 137 -15.61 -3.05 -4.28
N PHE A 138 -15.39 -3.77 -5.39
CA PHE A 138 -15.56 -5.23 -5.43
C PHE A 138 -14.34 -5.99 -4.88
N TYR A 139 -13.26 -5.29 -4.54
CA TYR A 139 -12.11 -5.94 -3.92
C TYR A 139 -12.34 -6.09 -2.42
N TRP A 140 -12.37 -7.33 -1.96
CA TRP A 140 -12.69 -7.70 -0.58
C TRP A 140 -11.70 -7.19 0.47
N TYR A 141 -10.48 -6.88 0.04
CA TYR A 141 -9.41 -6.41 0.91
C TYR A 141 -9.36 -4.88 0.92
N TYR A 142 -9.36 -4.30 2.13
CA TYR A 142 -9.09 -2.88 2.34
C TYR A 142 -7.61 -2.63 2.57
N GLU A 143 -7.11 -1.53 2.02
CA GLU A 143 -5.70 -1.20 2.05
C GLU A 143 -5.25 -0.81 3.46
N GLU A 144 -4.41 -1.66 4.05
CA GLU A 144 -4.07 -1.56 5.46
C GLU A 144 -3.20 -0.34 5.81
N TYR A 145 -2.27 0.05 4.93
CA TYR A 145 -1.26 1.11 5.23
C TYR A 145 -1.49 2.43 4.53
N TRP A 146 -1.86 2.32 3.26
CA TRP A 146 -2.02 3.45 2.36
C TRP A 146 -3.43 3.41 1.80
N PRO A 147 -4.38 4.04 2.52
CA PRO A 147 -5.72 4.23 2.00
C PRO A 147 -5.65 4.79 0.58
N ALA A 148 -6.44 4.21 -0.32
CA ALA A 148 -6.47 4.58 -1.74
C ALA A 148 -5.21 4.24 -2.55
N ARG A 149 -4.25 3.45 -2.04
CA ARG A 149 -3.06 3.04 -2.84
C ARG A 149 -3.43 2.45 -4.20
N TYR A 150 -4.57 1.75 -4.28
CA TYR A 150 -5.02 1.12 -5.52
C TYR A 150 -5.63 2.09 -6.53
N THR A 151 -6.02 3.30 -6.10
CA THR A 151 -6.57 4.36 -6.96
C THR A 151 -5.53 5.42 -7.33
N THR A 152 -4.29 5.30 -6.83
CA THR A 152 -3.17 6.24 -7.08
C THR A 152 -2.83 6.39 -8.56
N ALA A 153 -3.03 5.36 -9.38
CA ALA A 153 -2.85 5.48 -10.83
C ALA A 153 -3.80 6.50 -11.49
N GLY A 154 -4.89 6.87 -10.82
CA GLY A 154 -5.79 7.95 -11.24
C GLY A 154 -5.30 9.36 -10.87
N ILE A 155 -4.27 9.50 -10.01
CA ILE A 155 -3.78 10.80 -9.52
C ILE A 155 -3.43 11.77 -10.67
N PRO A 156 -2.70 11.37 -11.73
CA PRO A 156 -2.40 12.30 -12.82
C PRO A 156 -3.66 12.89 -13.47
N LEU A 157 -4.72 12.08 -13.63
CA LEU A 157 -6.00 12.52 -14.19
C LEU A 157 -6.68 13.53 -13.25
N LEU A 158 -6.64 13.26 -11.95
CA LEU A 158 -7.19 14.15 -10.93
C LEU A 158 -6.43 15.47 -10.82
N LEU A 159 -5.10 15.47 -10.97
CA LEU A 159 -4.29 16.69 -10.97
C LEU A 159 -4.64 17.60 -12.15
N ILE A 160 -4.85 17.03 -13.34
CA ILE A 160 -5.32 17.78 -14.52
C ILE A 160 -6.71 18.38 -14.24
N LEU A 161 -7.63 17.62 -13.65
CA LEU A 161 -8.96 18.11 -13.28
C LEU A 161 -8.90 19.19 -12.20
N ALA A 162 -8.04 19.05 -11.20
CA ALA A 162 -7.86 20.06 -10.15
C ALA A 162 -7.32 21.37 -10.73
N ALA A 163 -6.33 21.30 -11.64
CA ALA A 163 -5.83 22.46 -12.36
C ALA A 163 -6.93 23.12 -13.20
N ARG A 164 -7.76 22.32 -13.88
CA ARG A 164 -8.91 22.81 -14.64
C ARG A 164 -9.95 23.50 -13.75
N GLY A 165 -10.24 22.91 -12.58
CA GLY A 165 -11.12 23.52 -11.59
C GLY A 165 -10.59 24.87 -11.10
N TRP A 166 -9.29 24.96 -10.86
CA TRP A 166 -8.62 26.21 -10.50
C TRP A 166 -8.74 27.28 -11.59
N GLU A 167 -8.51 26.93 -12.86
CA GLU A 167 -8.70 27.85 -13.99
C GLU A 167 -10.14 28.37 -14.05
N LEU A 168 -11.12 27.48 -13.87
CA LEU A 168 -12.54 27.84 -13.91
C LEU A 168 -12.94 28.72 -12.73
N LEU A 169 -12.48 28.39 -11.51
CA LEU A 169 -12.66 29.21 -10.32
C LEU A 169 -12.10 30.63 -10.55
N HIS A 170 -10.91 30.72 -11.13
CA HIS A 170 -10.28 31.99 -11.45
C HIS A 170 -11.06 32.78 -12.50
N SER A 171 -11.52 32.12 -13.57
CA SER A 171 -12.31 32.76 -14.63
C SER A 171 -13.70 33.20 -14.15
N ALA A 172 -14.31 32.46 -13.21
CA ALA A 172 -15.63 32.76 -12.66
C ALA A 172 -15.62 33.96 -11.72
N ALA A 173 -14.48 34.26 -11.09
CA ALA A 173 -14.32 35.43 -10.23
C ALA A 173 -14.26 36.77 -10.98
N GLY A 174 -14.48 36.80 -12.31
CA GLY A 174 -14.62 38.04 -13.09
C GLY A 174 -13.40 38.95 -13.01
N VAL A 175 -12.22 38.35 -12.77
CA VAL A 175 -11.03 39.07 -12.34
C VAL A 175 -10.51 39.93 -13.49
N THR A 176 -10.76 41.23 -13.44
CA THR A 176 -10.30 42.22 -14.41
C THR A 176 -9.34 43.22 -13.75
N GLY A 177 -8.54 43.93 -14.55
CA GLY A 177 -7.62 44.96 -14.05
C GLY A 177 -6.50 44.45 -13.15
N GLN A 178 -6.26 45.10 -12.00
CA GLN A 178 -5.19 44.74 -11.06
C GLN A 178 -5.34 43.34 -10.45
N ALA A 179 -6.57 42.88 -10.23
CA ALA A 179 -6.81 41.56 -9.68
C ALA A 179 -6.35 40.45 -10.64
N ALA A 180 -6.42 40.67 -11.96
CA ALA A 180 -5.94 39.72 -12.97
C ALA A 180 -4.41 39.66 -12.97
N ARG A 181 -3.74 40.79 -12.68
CA ARG A 181 -2.28 40.85 -12.51
C ARG A 181 -1.83 40.12 -11.25
N LEU A 182 -2.64 40.14 -10.18
CA LEU A 182 -2.37 39.46 -8.92
C LEU A 182 -2.71 37.96 -8.92
N ALA A 183 -3.45 37.48 -9.93
CA ALA A 183 -3.84 36.08 -10.07
C ALA A 183 -2.67 35.08 -10.08
N ARG A 184 -1.68 35.35 -10.95
CA ARG A 184 -0.48 34.50 -11.09
C ARG A 184 0.37 34.49 -9.82
N PRO A 185 0.72 35.65 -9.21
CA PRO A 185 1.46 35.63 -7.95
C PRO A 185 0.64 35.01 -6.81
N ALA A 186 -0.69 35.19 -6.76
CA ALA A 186 -1.55 34.52 -5.77
C ALA A 186 -1.55 32.99 -5.94
N ALA A 187 -1.65 32.48 -7.17
CA ALA A 187 -1.56 31.04 -7.44
C ALA A 187 -0.18 30.47 -7.06
N ARG A 188 0.90 31.21 -7.35
CA ARG A 188 2.26 30.85 -6.91
C ARG A 188 2.40 30.86 -5.39
N ALA A 189 1.84 31.87 -4.72
CA ALA A 189 1.83 31.96 -3.27
C ALA A 189 1.03 30.81 -2.64
N ALA A 190 -0.13 30.45 -3.20
CA ALA A 190 -0.92 29.30 -2.76
C ALA A 190 -0.15 27.98 -2.95
N LEU A 191 0.52 27.81 -4.08
CA LEU A 191 1.40 26.66 -4.31
C LEU A 191 2.54 26.61 -3.30
N ALA A 192 3.23 27.74 -3.07
CA ALA A 192 4.32 27.82 -2.11
C ALA A 192 3.83 27.53 -0.68
N ALA A 193 2.71 28.12 -0.26
CA ALA A 193 2.10 27.85 1.04
C ALA A 193 1.71 26.37 1.19
N GLY A 194 1.18 25.78 0.13
CA GLY A 194 0.85 24.36 0.09
C GLY A 194 2.08 23.45 0.19
N LEU A 195 3.17 23.77 -0.50
CA LEU A 195 4.45 23.05 -0.38
C LEU A 195 5.04 23.18 1.03
N VAL A 196 4.97 24.37 1.61
CA VAL A 196 5.42 24.63 3.00
C VAL A 196 4.57 23.83 3.98
N TYR A 197 3.24 23.84 3.84
CA TYR A 197 2.35 23.02 4.66
C TYR A 197 2.63 21.52 4.51
N ALA A 198 2.84 21.05 3.28
CA ALA A 198 3.19 19.66 3.02
C ALA A 198 4.50 19.27 3.73
N ALA A 199 5.53 20.12 3.65
CA ALA A 199 6.84 19.86 4.25
C ALA A 199 6.83 19.97 5.78
N LEU A 200 6.10 20.92 6.35
CA LEU A 200 6.14 21.23 7.79
C LEU A 200 5.04 20.56 8.62
N VAL A 201 3.93 20.17 7.99
CA VAL A 201 2.75 19.63 8.68
C VAL A 201 2.37 18.26 8.14
N ALA A 202 2.03 18.17 6.85
CA ALA A 202 1.46 16.93 6.31
C ALA A 202 2.47 15.77 6.32
N TRP A 203 3.72 16.00 5.90
CA TRP A 203 4.75 14.96 5.85
C TRP A 203 5.18 14.52 7.26
N PRO A 204 5.52 15.42 8.21
CA PRO A 204 5.83 15.01 9.58
C PRO A 204 4.67 14.25 10.22
N TRP A 205 3.43 14.71 10.04
CA TRP A 205 2.24 14.01 10.55
C TRP A 205 2.07 12.62 9.93
N GLU A 206 2.24 12.47 8.61
CA GLU A 206 2.20 11.16 7.96
C GLU A 206 3.32 10.24 8.44
N TRP A 207 4.52 10.78 8.66
CA TRP A 207 5.64 10.02 9.20
C TRP A 207 5.35 9.53 10.62
N GLU A 208 4.78 10.38 11.47
CA GLU A 208 4.32 9.99 12.81
C GLU A 208 3.17 8.98 12.75
N ARG A 209 2.22 9.14 11.82
CA ARG A 209 1.08 8.21 11.62
C ARG A 209 1.54 6.83 11.16
N LEU A 210 2.55 6.75 10.30
CA LEU A 210 3.16 5.47 9.91
C LEU A 210 3.86 4.81 11.11
N GLY A 211 4.24 5.61 12.11
CA GLY A 211 4.68 5.15 13.41
C GLY A 211 5.90 4.24 13.36
N CYS A 212 6.03 3.39 14.37
CA CYS A 212 7.15 2.43 14.47
C CYS A 212 6.87 1.07 13.83
N HIS A 213 5.70 0.91 13.19
CA HIS A 213 5.26 -0.35 12.57
C HIS A 213 4.60 -0.06 11.21
N PRO A 214 5.38 0.18 10.14
CA PRO A 214 4.84 0.27 8.80
C PRO A 214 4.42 -1.13 8.34
N GLY A 215 3.27 -1.56 8.83
CA GLY A 215 2.61 -2.80 8.48
C GLY A 215 3.14 -4.07 9.11
N ASP A 216 3.32 -5.11 8.30
CA ASP A 216 3.88 -6.40 8.72
C ASP A 216 5.35 -6.29 9.19
N LEU A 217 5.92 -5.08 9.20
CA LEU A 217 7.25 -4.78 9.69
C LEU A 217 7.20 -4.31 11.14
N GLU A 218 7.81 -5.09 12.02
CA GLU A 218 8.06 -4.69 13.41
C GLU A 218 9.54 -4.36 13.65
N HIS A 219 9.79 -3.43 14.57
CA HIS A 219 11.10 -2.81 14.81
C HIS A 219 11.97 -3.51 15.86
N VAL A 220 11.45 -4.53 16.54
CA VAL A 220 12.07 -5.26 17.64
C VAL A 220 12.98 -6.37 17.12
N LEU A 221 12.61 -7.07 16.04
CA LEU A 221 13.38 -8.20 15.51
C LEU A 221 14.89 -7.92 15.34
N PRO A 222 15.34 -6.86 14.62
CA PRO A 222 16.78 -6.64 14.43
C PRO A 222 17.52 -6.43 15.76
N LYS A 223 16.87 -5.76 16.72
CA LYS A 223 17.45 -5.45 18.02
C LYS A 223 17.52 -6.70 18.90
N ALA A 224 16.49 -7.54 18.85
CA ALA A 224 16.45 -8.81 19.56
C ALA A 224 17.53 -9.77 19.03
N LEU A 225 17.64 -9.96 17.73
CA LEU A 225 18.68 -10.82 17.12
C LEU A 225 20.09 -10.38 17.53
N LYS A 226 20.36 -9.08 17.47
CA LYS A 226 21.63 -8.50 17.94
C LYS A 226 21.87 -8.75 19.42
N ALA A 227 20.86 -8.54 20.27
CA ALA A 227 20.97 -8.73 21.72
C ALA A 227 21.26 -10.18 22.10
N PHE A 228 20.68 -11.15 21.39
CA PHE A 228 20.89 -12.57 21.62
C PHE A 228 22.05 -13.16 20.78
N LYS A 229 22.79 -12.33 20.04
CA LYS A 229 23.90 -12.74 19.16
C LYS A 229 23.49 -13.86 18.17
N ILE A 230 22.31 -13.71 17.56
CA ILE A 230 21.81 -14.62 16.54
C ILE A 230 22.15 -14.05 15.17
N ASP A 231 23.13 -14.67 14.51
CA ASP A 231 23.65 -14.30 13.20
C ASP A 231 23.55 -15.42 12.16
N ARG A 232 23.20 -16.64 12.59
CA ARG A 232 23.05 -17.82 11.73
C ARG A 232 21.87 -18.72 12.12
N GLY A 233 21.40 -19.53 11.18
CA GLY A 233 20.37 -20.56 11.39
C GLY A 233 19.01 -20.22 10.80
N ILE A 234 17.96 -20.92 11.23
CA ILE A 234 16.58 -20.68 10.78
C ILE A 234 15.75 -20.11 11.92
N VAL A 235 15.07 -18.98 11.69
CA VAL A 235 14.19 -18.30 12.65
C VAL A 235 12.74 -18.43 12.21
N PHE A 236 11.95 -19.21 12.96
CA PHE A 236 10.51 -19.32 12.77
C PHE A 236 9.80 -18.12 13.42
N MET A 237 9.00 -17.41 12.63
CA MET A 237 8.32 -16.18 13.05
C MET A 237 6.95 -16.48 13.66
N ARG A 238 6.71 -16.06 14.90
CA ARG A 238 5.44 -16.16 15.64
C ARG A 238 5.06 -14.80 16.22
N TYR A 239 3.77 -14.59 16.41
CA TYR A 239 3.24 -13.46 17.18
C TYR A 239 2.26 -13.93 18.25
N THR A 240 2.03 -13.08 19.25
CA THR A 240 1.02 -13.25 20.31
C THR A 240 0.37 -11.90 20.62
N GLY A 241 -0.88 -11.95 21.09
CA GLY A 241 -1.70 -10.77 21.39
C GLY A 241 -2.60 -10.35 20.22
N ARG A 242 -3.71 -9.67 20.55
CA ARG A 242 -4.61 -9.04 19.58
C ARG A 242 -4.33 -7.53 19.55
N ILE A 243 -4.14 -6.99 18.34
CA ILE A 243 -4.37 -5.56 18.10
C ILE A 243 -5.82 -5.48 17.65
N LEU A 244 -6.67 -4.83 18.45
CA LEU A 244 -8.11 -4.72 18.18
C LEU A 244 -8.42 -3.57 17.21
N THR A 245 -7.47 -2.67 16.97
CA THR A 245 -7.74 -1.33 16.42
C THR A 245 -7.47 -1.16 14.93
N ARG A 246 -6.93 -2.17 14.24
CA ARG A 246 -6.73 -2.16 12.78
C ARG A 246 -6.97 -3.57 12.25
N GLY A 247 -7.25 -3.73 10.96
CA GLY A 247 -7.43 -5.04 10.30
C GLY A 247 -6.29 -6.07 10.51
N ASP A 248 -5.23 -5.67 11.24
CA ASP A 248 -4.07 -6.40 11.73
C ASP A 248 -4.34 -7.67 12.57
N ALA A 249 -5.58 -7.96 12.99
CA ALA A 249 -5.88 -9.18 13.78
C ALA A 249 -5.34 -10.48 13.12
N PHE A 250 -5.10 -10.45 11.81
CA PHE A 250 -4.61 -11.57 11.00
C PHE A 250 -3.17 -11.39 10.46
N ASN A 251 -2.52 -10.25 10.72
CA ASN A 251 -1.15 -9.96 10.30
C ASN A 251 -0.16 -10.82 11.10
N ASP A 252 0.51 -11.80 10.53
CA ASP A 252 1.37 -12.69 11.34
C ASP A 252 2.81 -12.23 11.55
N PHE A 253 3.15 -11.01 11.11
CA PHE A 253 4.49 -10.43 11.17
C PHE A 253 5.58 -11.31 10.55
N TYR A 254 5.22 -12.33 9.77
CA TYR A 254 6.19 -13.13 9.04
C TYR A 254 6.97 -12.27 8.05
N ALA A 255 6.32 -11.27 7.44
CA ALA A 255 6.97 -10.41 6.46
C ALA A 255 8.16 -9.65 7.06
N ALA A 256 8.13 -9.29 8.36
CA ALA A 256 9.29 -8.71 9.06
C ALA A 256 10.52 -9.61 8.94
N GLY A 257 10.38 -10.92 9.15
CA GLY A 257 11.49 -11.84 8.91
C GLY A 257 11.80 -11.96 7.42
N PHE A 258 10.79 -12.24 6.61
CA PHE A 258 10.94 -12.61 5.20
C PHE A 258 11.72 -11.58 4.38
N ILE A 259 11.47 -10.28 4.55
CA ILE A 259 12.16 -9.23 3.79
C ILE A 259 13.67 -9.14 4.08
N ARG A 260 14.14 -9.81 5.14
CA ARG A 260 15.55 -9.84 5.55
C ARG A 260 16.28 -11.07 5.02
N ASN A 261 15.57 -11.99 4.36
CA ASN A 261 16.20 -13.14 3.71
C ASN A 261 17.02 -12.70 2.50
N ALA A 262 18.13 -13.39 2.25
CA ALA A 262 18.79 -13.32 0.94
C ALA A 262 17.81 -13.82 -0.14
N LEU A 263 17.91 -13.27 -1.36
CA LEU A 263 17.02 -13.60 -2.47
C LEU A 263 16.96 -15.11 -2.76
N HIS A 264 18.10 -15.81 -2.60
CA HIS A 264 18.21 -17.24 -2.83
C HIS A 264 18.05 -18.09 -1.56
N MET A 265 17.67 -17.49 -0.43
CA MET A 265 17.52 -18.17 0.86
C MET A 265 18.79 -18.91 1.34
N ASP A 266 19.95 -18.42 0.89
CA ASP A 266 21.30 -18.95 1.13
C ASP A 266 22.11 -18.13 2.14
N GLY A 267 21.50 -17.07 2.69
CA GLY A 267 22.08 -16.27 3.75
C GLY A 267 22.32 -17.07 5.03
N PRO A 268 23.25 -16.62 5.89
CA PRO A 268 23.56 -17.32 7.14
C PRO A 268 22.34 -17.44 8.06
N LEU A 269 21.43 -16.47 8.00
CA LEU A 269 20.18 -16.44 8.75
C LEU A 269 18.99 -16.47 7.78
N VAL A 270 18.06 -17.41 8.00
CA VAL A 270 16.85 -17.56 7.19
C VAL A 270 15.61 -17.45 8.07
N PHE A 271 14.72 -16.53 7.74
CA PHE A 271 13.43 -16.36 8.40
C PHE A 271 12.36 -17.16 7.68
N ALA A 272 11.64 -17.98 8.45
CA ALA A 272 10.59 -18.85 7.95
C ALA A 272 9.26 -18.58 8.67
N ARG A 273 8.15 -18.78 7.96
CA ARG A 273 6.81 -18.68 8.55
C ARG A 273 6.63 -19.85 9.50
N ASN A 274 6.21 -19.61 10.73
CA ASN A 274 5.96 -20.68 11.69
C ASN A 274 4.72 -21.50 11.28
N GLN A 275 4.93 -22.71 10.79
CA GLN A 275 3.89 -23.70 10.46
C GLN A 275 3.63 -24.70 11.59
N ARG A 276 4.11 -24.40 12.82
CA ARG A 276 3.96 -25.25 14.01
C ARG A 276 4.55 -26.64 13.78
N LYS A 277 3.73 -27.69 13.70
CA LYS A 277 4.16 -29.07 13.41
C LYS A 277 4.88 -29.16 12.07
N GLY A 278 4.52 -28.32 11.09
CA GLY A 278 5.17 -28.27 9.77
C GLY A 278 6.63 -27.82 9.81
N ASN A 279 7.08 -27.13 10.86
CA ASN A 279 8.48 -26.68 10.98
C ASN A 279 9.45 -27.86 11.00
N ALA A 280 9.02 -29.03 11.50
CA ALA A 280 9.84 -30.22 11.57
C ALA A 280 10.41 -30.63 10.20
N GLN A 281 9.71 -30.33 9.09
CA GLN A 281 10.21 -30.59 7.74
C GLN A 281 11.47 -29.78 7.42
N LEU A 282 11.49 -28.49 7.79
CA LEU A 282 12.65 -27.61 7.61
C LEU A 282 13.79 -27.95 8.59
N MET A 283 13.46 -28.52 9.76
CA MET A 283 14.44 -28.92 10.76
C MET A 283 15.04 -30.32 10.51
N ARG A 284 14.63 -31.04 9.45
CA ARG A 284 15.22 -32.36 9.10
C ARG A 284 16.69 -32.24 8.71
N ASP A 285 17.04 -31.17 7.99
CA ASP A 285 18.40 -30.87 7.60
C ASP A 285 19.12 -30.12 8.72
N LEU A 286 19.74 -30.87 9.64
CA LEU A 286 20.43 -30.33 10.81
C LEU A 286 21.59 -29.40 10.46
N SER A 287 22.15 -29.49 9.25
CA SER A 287 23.24 -28.62 8.80
C SER A 287 22.81 -27.15 8.68
N ARG A 288 21.50 -26.91 8.55
CA ARG A 288 20.90 -25.57 8.52
C ARG A 288 20.61 -24.99 9.90
N GLY A 289 20.82 -25.78 10.96
CA GLY A 289 20.69 -25.31 12.33
C GLY A 289 21.79 -24.31 12.69
N PRO A 290 21.66 -23.58 13.82
CA PRO A 290 20.64 -23.70 14.86
C PRO A 290 19.25 -23.22 14.43
N PHE A 291 18.19 -23.72 15.08
CA PHE A 291 16.80 -23.37 14.79
C PHE A 291 16.20 -22.58 15.96
N TYR A 292 15.48 -21.50 15.67
CA TYR A 292 14.92 -20.59 16.66
C TYR A 292 13.43 -20.33 16.42
N LEU A 293 12.71 -20.03 17.48
CA LEU A 293 11.35 -19.51 17.45
C LEU A 293 11.36 -18.09 18.01
N TYR A 294 11.17 -17.13 17.13
CA TYR A 294 10.99 -15.73 17.48
C TYR A 294 9.51 -15.45 17.72
N THR A 295 9.15 -14.88 18.87
CA THR A 295 7.77 -14.56 19.23
C THR A 295 7.61 -13.10 19.56
N PHE A 296 6.91 -12.36 18.70
CA PHE A 296 6.58 -10.96 18.94
C PHE A 296 5.29 -10.81 19.75
N HIS A 297 5.38 -10.14 20.90
CA HIS A 297 4.26 -9.84 21.81
C HIS A 297 3.71 -8.45 21.50
N ARG A 298 2.63 -8.39 20.72
CA ARG A 298 2.13 -7.15 20.13
C ARG A 298 1.77 -6.08 21.16
N GLY A 299 1.07 -6.48 22.23
CA GLY A 299 0.59 -5.55 23.25
C GLY A 299 1.69 -4.88 24.07
N THR A 300 2.89 -5.48 24.12
CA THR A 300 4.01 -4.97 24.92
C THR A 300 5.21 -4.54 24.10
N HIS A 301 5.20 -4.76 22.78
CA HIS A 301 6.35 -4.51 21.89
C HIS A 301 7.61 -5.21 22.39
N GLN A 302 7.44 -6.44 22.88
CA GLN A 302 8.51 -7.29 23.34
C GLN A 302 8.62 -8.51 22.43
N ALA A 303 9.78 -9.15 22.44
CA ALA A 303 10.02 -10.40 21.76
C ALA A 303 10.57 -11.43 22.74
N THR A 304 10.19 -12.68 22.57
CA THR A 304 10.86 -13.82 23.23
C THR A 304 11.48 -14.70 22.18
N ILE A 305 12.67 -15.20 22.48
CA ILE A 305 13.38 -16.13 21.59
C ILE A 305 13.58 -17.46 22.31
N ASP A 306 13.11 -18.52 21.68
CA ASP A 306 13.36 -19.90 22.07
C ASP A 306 14.27 -20.56 21.02
N GLN A 307 15.20 -21.40 21.45
CA GLN A 307 15.97 -22.28 20.56
C GLN A 307 15.33 -23.66 20.55
N TYR A 308 15.20 -24.27 19.38
CA TYR A 308 14.85 -25.68 19.28
C TYR A 308 16.10 -26.52 19.58
N VAL A 309 15.99 -27.39 20.59
CA VAL A 309 17.02 -28.34 20.98
C VAL A 309 16.49 -29.74 20.76
N ARG A 310 17.28 -30.60 20.13
CA ARG A 310 16.88 -31.98 19.87
C ARG A 310 17.17 -32.83 21.12
N GLU A 311 16.14 -33.49 21.63
CA GLU A 311 16.23 -34.44 22.73
C GLU A 311 15.62 -35.76 22.25
N GLY A 312 16.50 -36.71 21.89
CA GLY A 312 16.13 -37.95 21.22
C GLY A 312 15.47 -37.70 19.86
N ASP A 313 14.25 -38.22 19.70
CA ASP A 313 13.42 -38.06 18.49
C ASP A 313 12.47 -36.85 18.56
N SER A 314 12.57 -36.04 19.61
CA SER A 314 11.71 -34.88 19.84
C SER A 314 12.48 -33.55 19.79
N TRP A 315 11.76 -32.48 19.51
CA TRP A 315 12.27 -31.11 19.58
C TRP A 315 11.70 -30.43 20.81
N GLN A 316 12.57 -29.93 21.68
CA GLN A 316 12.23 -29.15 22.87
C GLN A 316 12.60 -27.68 22.69
N PHE A 317 11.97 -26.81 23.49
CA PHE A 317 12.26 -25.39 23.49
C PHE A 317 13.17 -25.02 24.67
N LYS A 318 14.34 -24.48 24.36
CA LYS A 318 15.20 -23.80 25.33
C LYS A 318 15.03 -22.29 25.20
N ARG A 319 14.44 -21.65 26.21
CA ARG A 319 14.30 -20.19 26.26
C ARG A 319 15.68 -19.52 26.27
N LEU A 320 15.95 -18.65 25.30
CA LEU A 320 17.16 -17.81 25.29
C LEU A 320 16.94 -16.52 26.06
N GLY A 321 15.73 -15.96 26.00
CA GLY A 321 15.34 -14.81 26.81
C GLY A 321 14.23 -13.98 26.19
N GLN A 322 14.11 -12.74 26.69
CA GLN A 322 13.15 -11.73 26.28
C GLN A 322 13.84 -10.39 25.98
N TYR A 323 13.36 -9.68 24.96
CA TYR A 323 13.86 -8.38 24.55
C TYR A 323 12.72 -7.37 24.33
N PRO A 324 12.83 -6.12 24.82
CA PRO A 324 13.76 -5.70 25.86
C PRO A 324 13.53 -6.50 27.16
N SER A 325 14.62 -6.77 27.90
CA SER A 325 14.63 -7.57 29.13
C SER A 325 13.87 -6.91 30.29
N ASN A 326 13.76 -5.58 30.28
CA ASN A 326 12.95 -4.81 31.21
C ASN A 326 11.72 -4.24 30.51
N ILE A 327 10.59 -4.16 31.23
CA ILE A 327 9.42 -3.35 30.83
C ILE A 327 9.83 -1.88 30.93
N SER A 328 10.63 -1.38 29.99
CA SER A 328 10.86 0.06 29.95
C SER A 328 9.54 0.72 29.56
N ARG A 329 8.91 1.42 30.51
CA ARG A 329 7.70 2.22 30.24
C ARG A 329 7.91 3.22 29.08
N ARG A 330 9.16 3.59 28.78
CA ARG A 330 9.55 4.51 27.70
C ARG A 330 9.51 3.92 26.28
N ALA A 331 9.79 2.62 26.08
CA ALA A 331 9.65 2.04 24.73
C ALA A 331 8.18 1.97 24.29
N GLY A 332 7.26 1.90 25.27
CA GLY A 332 5.83 1.91 25.02
C GLY A 332 5.26 3.29 24.70
N THR A 333 5.84 4.41 25.15
CA THR A 333 5.20 5.73 24.98
C THR A 333 5.20 6.26 23.55
N ALA A 334 6.16 5.86 22.71
CA ALA A 334 6.19 6.24 21.31
C ALA A 334 5.16 5.47 20.46
N CYS A 335 4.77 4.26 20.88
CA CYS A 335 3.80 3.42 20.15
C CYS A 335 2.41 3.31 20.81
N ARG A 336 2.24 3.74 22.08
CA ARG A 336 0.96 3.68 22.81
C ARG A 336 -0.04 4.77 22.43
N ARG A 337 0.31 5.70 21.55
CA ARG A 337 -0.59 6.79 21.13
C ARG A 337 -1.57 6.39 20.02
N GLU A 338 -1.68 5.11 19.68
CA GLU A 338 -2.66 4.59 18.71
C GLU A 338 -3.83 3.84 19.36
#